data_AF-A0AAN4R506-F1
#
_entry.id   AF-A0AAN4R506-F1
#
_cell.length_a   1.000
_cell.length_b   1.000
_cell.length_c   1.000
_cell.angle_alpha   90.00
_cell.angle_beta   90.00
_cell.angle_gamma   90.00
#
_symmetry.space_group_name_H-M   'P 1'
#
loop_
_entity.id
_entity.type
_entity.pdbx_description
1 polymer ?
#
loop_
_entity_poly.entity_id
_entity_poly.type
_entity_poly.pdbx_seq_one_letter_code
_entity_poly.pdbx_strand_id
1 'polypeptide(L)'
;MKVCFTEQGWEDYLFWTDTDRNTHRKINDLIREIRRSPFKGLGKPEPLKGALSGCWSRRITGEHRLVYLVAGTPGIDQQMQIIQCRYHY
;
A
#
# COMPACT_ATOMS: atom_id res chain seq x y z
N MET A 1 -3.23 -0.80 14.26
CA MET A 1 -2.22 -0.80 13.17
C MET A 1 -1.79 0.62 12.86
N LYS A 2 -0.50 0.94 12.98
CA LYS A 2 0.10 2.20 12.52
C LYS A 2 0.29 2.17 10.99
N VAL A 3 0.24 3.34 10.36
CA VAL A 3 0.53 3.50 8.92
C VAL A 3 1.81 4.31 8.80
N CYS A 4 2.82 3.72 8.19
CA CYS A 4 4.13 4.31 7.97
C CYS A 4 4.39 4.38 6.47
N PHE A 5 5.15 5.38 6.02
CA PHE A 5 5.58 5.49 4.63
C PHE A 5 7.11 5.42 4.59
N THR A 6 7.65 4.80 3.54
CA THR A 6 9.01 5.11 3.10
C THR A 6 9.04 6.51 2.49
N GLU A 7 10.23 7.06 2.27
CA GLU A 7 10.39 8.34 1.57
C GLU A 7 9.74 8.29 0.17
N GLN A 8 10.07 7.27 -0.63
CA GLN A 8 9.44 7.05 -1.94
C GLN A 8 7.91 6.91 -1.86
N GLY A 9 7.41 6.10 -0.91
CA GLY A 9 5.97 5.90 -0.76
C GLY A 9 5.23 7.17 -0.38
N TRP A 10 5.89 8.06 0.37
CA TRP A 10 5.36 9.37 0.74
C TRP A 10 5.36 10.34 -0.44
N GLU A 11 6.44 10.40 -1.22
CA GLU A 11 6.51 11.21 -2.44
C GLU A 11 5.45 10.78 -3.47
N ASP A 12 5.28 9.48 -3.69
CA ASP A 12 4.22 8.94 -4.54
C ASP A 12 2.83 9.37 -4.06
N TYR A 13 2.61 9.32 -2.73
CA TYR A 13 1.34 9.69 -2.14
C TYR A 13 1.04 11.17 -2.37
N LEU A 14 2.01 12.05 -2.12
CA LEU A 14 1.90 13.49 -2.35
C LEU A 14 1.69 13.82 -3.83
N PHE A 15 2.41 13.15 -4.73
CA PHE A 15 2.22 13.33 -6.17
C PHE A 15 0.75 13.16 -6.59
N TRP A 16 0.06 12.14 -6.05
CA TRP A 16 -1.36 11.92 -6.36
C TRP A 16 -2.29 12.97 -5.76
N THR A 17 -1.91 13.63 -4.66
CA THR A 17 -2.71 14.72 -4.09
C THR A 17 -2.83 15.90 -5.06
N ASP A 18 -1.76 16.16 -5.81
CA ASP A 18 -1.66 17.29 -6.73
C ASP A 18 -2.10 16.95 -8.16
N THR A 19 -1.93 15.70 -8.59
CA THR A 19 -2.13 15.32 -10.01
C THR A 19 -3.44 14.60 -10.31
N ASP A 20 -3.89 13.68 -9.44
CA ASP A 20 -5.15 12.95 -9.64
C ASP A 20 -5.80 12.56 -8.31
N ARG A 21 -6.77 13.39 -7.91
CA ARG A 21 -7.57 13.19 -6.69
C ARG A 21 -8.38 11.90 -6.68
N ASN A 22 -8.73 11.31 -7.84
CA ASN A 22 -9.44 10.04 -7.89
C ASN A 22 -8.50 8.89 -7.53
N THR A 23 -7.28 8.89 -8.08
CA THR A 23 -6.24 7.92 -7.72
C THR A 23 -5.83 8.05 -6.26
N HIS A 24 -5.65 9.28 -5.75
CA HIS A 24 -5.41 9.51 -4.33
C HIS A 24 -6.54 8.96 -3.42
N ARG A 25 -7.81 9.13 -3.81
CA ARG A 25 -8.95 8.54 -3.08
C ARG A 25 -8.88 7.01 -3.06
N LYS A 26 -8.58 6.36 -4.20
CA LYS A 26 -8.41 4.90 -4.28
C LYS A 26 -7.28 4.40 -3.37
N ILE A 27 -6.15 5.11 -3.31
CA ILE A 27 -5.04 4.78 -2.42
C ILE A 27 -5.51 4.81 -0.95
N ASN A 28 -6.25 5.85 -0.56
CA ASN A 28 -6.80 5.93 0.79
C ASN A 28 -7.80 4.82 1.10
N ASP A 29 -8.62 4.40 0.14
CA ASP A 29 -9.55 3.27 0.30
C ASP A 29 -8.80 1.95 0.47
N LEU A 30 -7.73 1.73 -0.30
CA LEU A 30 -6.85 0.57 -0.13
C LEU A 30 -6.17 0.58 1.25
N ILE A 31 -5.67 1.73 1.72
CA ILE A 31 -5.06 1.87 3.06
C ILE A 31 -6.08 1.51 4.15
N ARG A 32 -7.33 1.99 4.03
CA ARG A 32 -8.40 1.66 4.98
C ARG A 32 -8.73 0.15 4.96
N GLU A 33 -8.75 -0.46 3.79
CA GLU A 33 -9.01 -1.89 3.65
C GLU A 33 -7.86 -2.73 4.23
N ILE A 34 -6.59 -2.39 3.93
CA ILE A 34 -5.43 -3.12 4.46
C ILE A 34 -5.40 -3.09 5.99
N ARG A 35 -5.82 -1.98 6.62
CA ARG A 35 -5.94 -1.89 8.08
C ARG A 35 -6.95 -2.87 8.68
N ARG A 36 -7.94 -3.32 7.91
CA ARG A 36 -8.98 -4.28 8.33
C ARG A 36 -8.62 -5.71 7.94
N SER A 37 -8.19 -5.91 6.70
CA SER A 37 -7.99 -7.21 6.06
C SER A 37 -6.66 -7.21 5.29
N PRO A 38 -5.50 -7.29 5.97
CA PRO A 38 -4.21 -7.00 5.37
C PRO A 38 -3.88 -7.78 4.10
N PHE A 39 -4.40 -9.00 3.96
CA PHE A 39 -4.03 -9.92 2.88
C PHE A 39 -5.22 -10.34 2.01
N LYS A 40 -6.37 -9.67 2.15
CA LYS A 40 -7.63 -9.97 1.43
C LYS A 40 -8.36 -8.68 1.04
N GLY A 41 -9.41 -8.80 0.21
CA GLY A 41 -10.29 -7.68 -0.12
C GLY A 41 -9.84 -6.87 -1.34
N LEU A 42 -10.03 -5.55 -1.27
CA LEU A 42 -9.89 -4.64 -2.41
C LEU A 42 -8.50 -4.66 -3.05
N GLY A 43 -8.47 -4.40 -4.37
CA GLY A 43 -7.23 -4.26 -5.11
C GLY A 43 -6.51 -5.57 -5.44
N LYS A 44 -7.14 -6.74 -5.28
CA LYS A 44 -6.55 -8.06 -5.60
C LYS A 44 -5.17 -8.23 -4.93
N PRO A 45 -5.12 -8.42 -3.60
CA PRO A 45 -3.87 -8.56 -2.87
C PRO A 45 -3.05 -9.76 -3.36
N GLU A 46 -1.79 -9.52 -3.72
CA GLU A 46 -0.87 -10.50 -4.27
C GLU A 46 0.45 -10.47 -3.48
N PRO A 47 0.93 -11.58 -2.89
CA PRO A 47 2.23 -11.61 -2.22
C PRO A 47 3.37 -11.50 -3.25
N LEU A 48 4.36 -10.65 -2.97
CA LEU A 48 5.53 -10.48 -3.83
C LEU A 48 6.62 -11.51 -3.49
N LYS A 49 7.55 -11.71 -4.44
CA LYS A 49 8.61 -12.72 -4.38
C LYS A 49 9.99 -12.09 -4.61
N GLY A 50 11.05 -12.86 -4.39
CA GLY A 50 12.43 -12.43 -4.61
C GLY A 50 12.86 -11.36 -3.60
N ALA A 51 13.46 -10.26 -4.09
CA ALA A 51 13.91 -9.15 -3.24
C ALA A 51 12.78 -8.46 -2.46
N LEU A 52 11.53 -8.59 -2.93
CA LEU A 52 10.34 -8.04 -2.28
C LEU A 52 9.56 -9.11 -1.48
N SER A 53 10.18 -10.26 -1.18
CA SER A 53 9.53 -11.30 -0.38
C SER A 53 9.07 -10.73 0.98
N GLY A 54 7.82 -11.01 1.34
CA GLY A 54 7.16 -10.45 2.52
C GLY A 54 6.33 -9.20 2.24
N CYS A 55 6.58 -8.50 1.13
CA CYS A 55 5.73 -7.40 0.68
C CYS A 55 4.48 -7.91 -0.06
N TRP A 56 3.47 -7.05 -0.13
CA TRP A 56 2.19 -7.30 -0.76
C TRP A 56 1.84 -6.22 -1.78
N SER A 57 1.40 -6.69 -2.93
CA SER A 57 0.79 -5.98 -4.05
C SER A 57 -0.71 -5.69 -3.89
N ARG A 58 -1.23 -4.45 -4.01
CA ARG A 58 -2.62 -4.19 -4.46
C ARG A 58 -2.67 -3.27 -5.67
N ARG A 59 -3.63 -3.51 -6.56
CA ARG A 59 -3.93 -2.71 -7.76
C ARG A 59 -4.63 -1.41 -7.39
N ILE A 60 -4.02 -0.29 -7.78
CA ILE A 60 -4.65 1.03 -7.73
C ILE A 60 -5.37 1.29 -9.07
N THR A 61 -4.67 1.06 -10.17
CA THR A 61 -5.16 1.13 -11.55
C THR A 61 -4.65 -0.08 -12.36
N GLY A 62 -4.83 -0.09 -13.69
CA GLY A 62 -4.18 -1.09 -14.54
C GLY A 62 -2.65 -1.06 -14.39
N GLU A 63 -2.09 0.15 -14.37
CA GLU A 63 -0.66 0.43 -14.34
C GLU A 63 -0.08 0.50 -12.93
N HIS A 64 -0.78 1.18 -12.00
CA HIS A 64 -0.19 1.53 -10.71
C HIS A 64 -0.54 0.54 -9.62
N ARG A 65 0.41 0.37 -8.71
CA ARG A 65 0.34 -0.57 -7.60
C ARG A 65 0.69 0.09 -6.28
N LEU A 66 -0.04 -0.29 -5.23
CA LEU A 66 0.30 0.00 -3.84
C LEU A 66 1.10 -1.19 -3.32
N VAL A 67 2.35 -0.97 -2.96
CA VAL A 67 3.23 -1.96 -2.33
C VAL A 67 3.34 -1.66 -0.86
N TYR A 68 3.13 -2.68 -0.02
CA TYR A 68 3.22 -2.53 1.41
C TYR A 68 3.76 -3.78 2.10
N LEU A 69 4.31 -3.57 3.29
CA LEU A 69 4.73 -4.62 4.21
C LEU A 69 3.88 -4.51 5.49
N VAL A 70 3.48 -5.63 6.06
CA VAL A 70 2.86 -5.67 7.39
C VAL A 70 3.80 -6.37 8.35
N ALA A 71 4.17 -5.68 9.44
CA ALA A 71 5.10 -6.16 10.44
C ALA A 71 4.54 -5.94 11.86
N GLY A 72 5.13 -6.61 12.85
CA GLY A 72 4.69 -6.58 14.24
C GLY A 72 3.52 -7.52 14.53
N THR A 73 3.09 -7.55 15.79
CA THR A 73 2.05 -8.45 16.30
C THR A 73 0.67 -7.78 16.29
N PRO A 74 -0.37 -8.43 15.70
CA PRO A 74 -1.74 -7.92 15.74
C PRO A 74 -2.19 -7.59 17.17
N GLY A 75 -2.76 -6.40 17.37
CA GLY A 75 -3.23 -5.93 18.68
C GLY A 75 -2.15 -5.32 19.60
N ILE A 76 -0.86 -5.43 19.25
CA ILE A 76 0.25 -4.90 20.06
C ILE A 76 0.90 -3.71 19.34
N ASP A 77 1.71 -3.99 18.32
CA ASP A 77 2.57 -3.02 17.64
C ASP A 77 2.48 -3.11 16.10
N GLN A 78 1.48 -3.82 15.59
CA GLN A 78 1.31 -4.03 14.16
C GLN A 78 1.36 -2.71 13.37
N GLN A 79 2.15 -2.71 12.30
CA GLN A 79 2.31 -1.59 11.39
C GLN A 79 2.20 -2.03 9.94
N MET A 80 1.63 -1.17 9.11
CA MET A 80 1.71 -1.25 7.66
C MET A 80 2.70 -0.19 7.18
N GLN A 81 3.74 -0.61 6.49
CA GLN A 81 4.68 0.27 5.82
C GLN A 81 4.37 0.30 4.33
N ILE A 82 4.00 1.48 3.81
CA ILE A 82 3.77 1.72 2.39
C ILE A 82 5.11 2.05 1.75
N ILE A 83 5.50 1.24 0.77
CA ILE A 83 6.81 1.31 0.12
C ILE A 83 6.72 2.13 -1.18
N GLN A 84 5.63 1.98 -1.92
CA GLN A 84 5.39 2.59 -3.23
C GLN A 84 3.88 2.67 -3.47
N CYS A 85 3.39 3.73 -4.10
CA CYS A 85 2.01 3.82 -4.56
C CYS A 85 1.84 4.47 -5.94
N ARG A 86 2.89 4.44 -6.76
CA ARG A 86 2.90 4.83 -8.17
C ARG A 86 3.68 3.80 -8.99
N TYR A 87 3.35 3.66 -10.28
CA TYR A 87 3.97 2.71 -11.21
C TYR A 87 3.83 1.23 -10.83
N HIS A 88 4.33 0.36 -11.71
CA HIS A 88 4.50 -1.06 -11.44
C HIS A 88 5.90 -1.29 -10.84
N TYR A 89 6.05 -2.33 -10.01
CA TYR A 89 7.36 -2.82 -9.54
C TYR A 89 8.14 -3.49 -10.66
#